data_AF-A0A523N3P3-F1
#
_entry.id   AF-A0A523N3P3-F1
#
_cell.length_a   1.000
_cell.length_b   1.000
_cell.length_c   1.000
_cell.angle_alpha   90.00
_cell.angle_beta   90.00
_cell.angle_gamma   90.00
#
_symmetry.space_group_name_H-M   'P 1'
#
loop_
_entity.id
_entity.type
_entity.pdbx_description
1 polymer ?
#
loop_
_entity_poly.entity_id
_entity_poly.type
_entity_poly.pdbx_seq_one_letter_code
_entity_poly.pdbx_strand_id
1 'polypeptide(L)'
;MAEDYTAHEKEIAASDRIDHPYADEMGVEWTVEAWERVKHAPEFVRPGIRKLMVQRTVKRGFKYITSDFLTEIRNESMMLVSKRVKQFGFEELSMGAFEVAKQKMAESPRKVEVIEEIEDFLALRTEKKEDIVEKFKDYMETAPTSGMPWSKEALEKMEKVPPFVLGMAKQTIEARARQTGGKMVTPAIIDEVFTKVMPASAKEAMGMEVTEEDKQRDVDYEAQQEEEPDFELTWHDDAKAKVMRIPIPFIREMAIKRIEAEIKKENVTEVSMELFDKYRFTF
;
A
#
# COMPACT_ATOMS: atom_id res chain seq x y z
N MET A 1 10.83 -17.17 -9.47
CA MET A 1 12.07 -17.06 -10.27
C MET A 1 12.53 -15.63 -10.17
N ALA A 2 13.73 -15.39 -9.66
CA ALA A 2 14.30 -14.05 -9.62
C ALA A 2 14.65 -13.66 -11.05
N GLU A 3 13.92 -12.70 -11.62
CA GLU A 3 14.29 -12.14 -12.92
C GLU A 3 15.68 -11.50 -12.79
N ASP A 4 16.55 -11.88 -13.71
CA ASP A 4 17.93 -11.44 -13.81
C ASP A 4 17.92 -9.97 -14.28
N TYR A 5 17.97 -9.03 -13.33
CA TYR A 5 17.99 -7.58 -13.61
C TYR A 5 19.38 -7.09 -14.09
N THR A 6 20.05 -7.88 -14.94
CA THR A 6 21.33 -7.57 -15.59
C THR A 6 21.20 -6.60 -16.76
N ALA A 7 20.48 -5.50 -16.57
CA ALA A 7 20.40 -4.44 -17.57
C ALA A 7 20.61 -3.07 -16.93
N HIS A 8 21.89 -2.67 -16.87
CA HIS A 8 22.45 -1.32 -17.06
C HIS A 8 23.60 -1.05 -16.09
N GLU A 9 24.68 -1.83 -16.23
CA GLU A 9 25.93 -1.63 -15.50
C GLU A 9 26.78 -0.52 -16.13
N LYS A 10 26.71 0.67 -15.54
CA LYS A 10 27.89 1.52 -15.37
C LYS A 10 27.95 1.89 -13.90
N GLU A 11 28.98 1.48 -13.18
CA GLU A 11 29.11 1.81 -11.76
C GLU A 11 28.86 3.30 -11.50
N ILE A 12 28.03 3.61 -10.50
CA ILE A 12 27.87 4.99 -10.03
C ILE A 12 29.21 5.40 -9.45
N ALA A 13 29.85 6.44 -10.00
CA ALA A 13 31.13 6.94 -9.49
C ALA A 13 31.02 7.20 -7.97
N ALA A 14 32.00 6.77 -7.19
CA ALA A 14 31.96 6.87 -5.73
C ALA A 14 31.76 8.31 -5.22
N SER A 15 32.23 9.32 -5.97
CA SER A 15 32.01 10.76 -5.67
C SER A 15 30.57 11.22 -5.85
N ASP A 16 29.79 10.53 -6.69
CA ASP A 16 28.40 10.84 -6.99
C ASP A 16 27.42 10.14 -6.05
N ARG A 17 27.89 9.17 -5.25
CA ARG A 17 27.08 8.32 -4.37
C ARG A 17 26.87 8.97 -2.99
N ILE A 18 26.19 10.12 -2.96
CA ILE A 18 25.70 10.71 -1.70
C ILE A 18 24.34 10.10 -1.37
N ASP A 19 24.34 8.86 -0.86
CA ASP A 19 23.11 8.17 -0.46
C ASP A 19 22.81 8.29 1.05
N HIS A 20 21.63 7.84 1.46
CA HIS A 20 21.28 7.74 2.87
C HIS A 20 22.13 6.64 3.53
N PRO A 21 22.74 6.88 4.72
CA PRO A 21 23.64 5.90 5.38
C PRO A 21 23.04 4.50 5.54
N TYR A 22 21.73 4.44 5.80
CA TYR A 22 20.95 3.21 5.91
C TYR A 22 20.93 2.34 4.63
N ALA A 23 21.29 2.87 3.46
CA ALA A 23 21.38 2.10 2.22
C ALA A 23 22.50 1.06 2.31
N ASP A 24 23.68 1.50 2.75
CA ASP A 24 24.87 0.66 2.87
C ASP A 24 24.71 -0.40 3.98
N GLU A 25 24.11 -0.01 5.11
CA GLU A 25 23.82 -0.91 6.23
C GLU A 25 22.89 -2.07 5.84
N MET A 26 21.96 -1.82 4.90
CA MET A 26 20.94 -2.79 4.47
C MET A 26 21.26 -3.44 3.12
N GLY A 27 22.42 -3.14 2.53
CA GLY A 27 22.83 -3.67 1.24
C GLY A 27 21.91 -3.27 0.07
N VAL A 28 21.31 -2.08 0.15
CA VAL A 28 20.43 -1.54 -0.89
C VAL A 28 21.25 -0.75 -1.91
N GLU A 29 21.05 -1.06 -3.19
CA GLU A 29 21.82 -0.48 -4.29
C GLU A 29 20.91 0.24 -5.28
N TRP A 30 21.36 1.36 -5.85
CA TRP A 30 20.64 2.08 -6.89
C TRP A 30 21.07 1.63 -8.27
N THR A 31 20.12 1.51 -9.20
CA THR A 31 20.48 1.47 -10.62
C THR A 31 20.92 2.84 -11.10
N VAL A 32 21.79 2.87 -12.11
CA VAL A 32 22.34 4.11 -12.69
C VAL A 32 21.24 5.04 -13.16
N GLU A 33 20.27 4.47 -13.88
CA GLU A 33 19.13 5.21 -14.42
C GLU A 33 18.28 5.83 -13.29
N ALA A 34 18.02 5.07 -12.22
CA ALA A 34 17.28 5.55 -11.08
C ALA A 34 18.03 6.70 -10.37
N TRP A 35 19.35 6.55 -10.20
CA TRP A 35 20.19 7.58 -9.58
C TRP A 35 20.18 8.88 -10.39
N GLU A 36 20.33 8.79 -11.71
CA GLU A 36 20.34 9.95 -12.60
C GLU A 36 18.99 10.67 -12.59
N ARG A 37 17.87 9.94 -12.56
CA ARG A 37 16.53 10.54 -12.42
C ARG A 37 16.39 11.36 -11.15
N VAL A 38 16.97 10.94 -10.03
CA VAL A 38 16.92 11.69 -8.76
C VAL A 38 17.77 12.96 -8.81
N LYS A 39 18.87 12.97 -9.58
CA LYS A 39 19.67 14.20 -9.77
C LYS A 39 18.87 15.33 -10.44
N HIS A 40 17.88 14.99 -11.28
CA HIS A 40 17.01 16.00 -11.91
C HIS A 40 15.90 16.53 -10.99
N ALA A 41 15.69 15.94 -9.80
CA ALA A 41 14.75 16.47 -8.83
C ALA A 41 15.30 17.75 -8.16
N PRO A 42 14.44 18.67 -7.67
CA PRO A 42 14.87 19.84 -6.90
C PRO A 42 15.73 19.45 -5.69
N GLU A 43 16.74 20.25 -5.34
CA GLU A 43 17.72 19.91 -4.30
C GLU A 43 17.07 19.58 -2.96
N PHE A 44 16.10 20.40 -2.52
CA PHE A 44 15.41 20.24 -1.24
C PHE A 44 14.65 18.91 -1.09
N VAL A 45 14.22 18.27 -2.20
CA VAL A 45 13.53 16.96 -2.14
C VAL A 45 14.49 15.77 -2.21
N ARG A 46 15.70 15.91 -2.75
CA ARG A 46 16.61 14.78 -2.99
C ARG A 46 16.93 13.99 -1.72
N PRO A 47 17.26 14.62 -0.56
CA PRO A 47 17.52 13.86 0.67
C PRO A 47 16.30 13.05 1.14
N GLY A 48 15.10 13.62 0.96
CA GLY A 48 13.84 12.95 1.28
C GLY A 48 13.58 11.74 0.38
N ILE A 49 13.81 11.89 -0.93
CA ILE A 49 13.68 10.79 -1.90
C ILE A 49 14.63 9.66 -1.55
N ARG A 50 15.92 9.95 -1.33
CA ARG A 50 16.92 8.93 -1.00
C ARG A 50 16.55 8.13 0.25
N LYS A 51 16.18 8.83 1.33
CA LYS A 51 15.70 8.20 2.56
C LYS A 51 14.47 7.33 2.32
N LEU A 52 13.46 7.86 1.62
CA LEU A 52 12.21 7.16 1.37
C LEU A 52 12.42 5.89 0.55
N MET A 53 13.21 5.97 -0.53
CA MET A 53 13.45 4.84 -1.41
C MET A 53 14.14 3.70 -0.67
N VAL A 54 15.17 3.97 0.12
CA VAL A 54 15.83 2.94 0.92
C VAL A 54 14.84 2.29 1.89
N GLN A 55 14.07 3.09 2.64
CA GLN A 55 13.07 2.55 3.59
C GLN A 55 12.03 1.65 2.91
N ARG A 56 11.57 2.01 1.71
CA ARG A 56 10.58 1.22 0.97
C ARG A 56 11.19 -0.04 0.37
N THR A 57 12.42 0.03 -0.12
CA THR A 57 13.17 -1.09 -0.68
C THR A 57 13.38 -2.18 0.37
N VAL A 58 13.91 -1.80 1.54
CA VAL A 58 14.10 -2.71 2.68
C VAL A 58 12.77 -3.33 3.13
N LYS A 59 11.74 -2.49 3.28
CA LYS A 59 10.43 -2.97 3.77
C LYS A 59 9.77 -3.98 2.81
N ARG A 60 10.01 -3.84 1.51
CA ARG A 60 9.46 -4.73 0.48
C ARG A 60 10.38 -5.92 0.17
N GLY A 61 11.54 -6.01 0.83
CA GLY A 61 12.52 -7.08 0.61
C GLY A 61 13.24 -6.99 -0.73
N PHE A 62 13.28 -5.80 -1.34
CA PHE A 62 14.06 -5.57 -2.56
C PHE A 62 15.51 -5.25 -2.21
N LYS A 63 16.41 -5.52 -3.16
CA LYS A 63 17.83 -5.16 -3.06
C LYS A 63 18.18 -3.93 -3.91
N TYR A 64 17.48 -3.76 -5.04
CA TYR A 64 17.80 -2.73 -6.03
C TYR A 64 16.69 -1.67 -6.13
N ILE A 65 17.09 -0.40 -6.15
CA ILE A 65 16.21 0.74 -6.44
C ILE A 65 16.27 1.02 -7.94
N THR A 66 15.18 0.69 -8.63
CA THR A 66 15.06 0.81 -10.09
C THR A 66 14.26 2.04 -10.52
N SER A 67 14.34 2.35 -11.81
CA SER A 67 13.60 3.44 -12.46
C SER A 67 12.07 3.24 -12.34
N ASP A 68 11.60 2.01 -12.53
CA ASP A 68 10.18 1.67 -12.37
C ASP A 68 9.73 1.78 -10.92
N PHE A 69 10.58 1.35 -9.98
CA PHE A 69 10.27 1.46 -8.57
C PHE A 69 10.16 2.93 -8.11
N LEU A 70 10.98 3.84 -8.65
CA LEU A 70 10.80 5.29 -8.44
C LEU A 70 9.44 5.79 -8.91
N THR A 71 8.99 5.33 -10.09
CA THR A 71 7.68 5.70 -10.63
C THR A 71 6.55 5.19 -9.74
N GLU A 72 6.66 3.96 -9.24
CA GLU A 72 5.69 3.39 -8.33
C GLU A 72 5.60 4.17 -7.01
N ILE A 73 6.74 4.41 -6.34
CA ILE A 73 6.77 5.16 -5.08
C ILE A 73 6.32 6.61 -5.26
N ARG A 74 6.62 7.23 -6.41
CA ARG A 74 6.09 8.56 -6.77
C ARG A 74 4.56 8.52 -6.81
N ASN A 75 3.96 7.58 -7.53
CA ASN A 75 2.50 7.47 -7.64
C ASN A 75 1.85 7.22 -6.27
N GLU A 76 2.44 6.34 -5.44
CA GLU A 76 2.00 6.15 -4.05
C GLU A 76 2.05 7.46 -3.25
N SER A 77 3.15 8.21 -3.36
CA SER A 77 3.36 9.46 -2.64
C SER A 77 2.35 10.52 -3.07
N MET A 78 2.10 10.65 -4.37
CA MET A 78 1.10 11.57 -4.92
C MET A 78 -0.30 11.27 -4.38
N MET A 79 -0.68 9.99 -4.38
CA MET A 79 -1.97 9.56 -3.86
C MET A 79 -2.14 9.84 -2.36
N LEU A 80 -1.09 9.63 -1.56
CA LEU A 80 -1.08 9.96 -0.14
C LEU A 80 -1.19 11.47 0.11
N VAL A 81 -0.53 12.27 -0.73
CA VAL A 81 -0.65 13.73 -0.70
C VAL A 81 -2.07 14.15 -1.04
N SER A 82 -2.65 13.65 -2.12
CA SER A 82 -4.04 13.96 -2.53
C SER A 82 -5.05 13.60 -1.43
N LYS A 83 -4.89 12.44 -0.80
CA LYS A 83 -5.68 12.07 0.38
C LYS A 83 -5.53 13.07 1.52
N ARG A 84 -4.30 13.52 1.83
CA ARG A 84 -4.05 14.48 2.90
C ARG A 84 -4.67 15.85 2.59
N VAL A 85 -4.58 16.30 1.34
CA VAL A 85 -5.19 17.56 0.86
C VAL A 85 -6.71 17.51 1.04
N LYS A 86 -7.37 16.41 0.63
CA LYS A 86 -8.80 16.19 0.91
C LYS A 86 -9.14 16.19 2.40
N GLN A 87 -8.31 15.56 3.24
CA GLN A 87 -8.52 15.55 4.70
C GLN A 87 -8.41 16.95 5.33
N PHE A 88 -7.74 17.89 4.67
CA PHE A 88 -7.68 19.28 5.09
C PHE A 88 -8.84 20.13 4.55
N GLY A 89 -9.76 19.54 3.78
CA GLY A 89 -10.92 20.22 3.23
C GLY A 89 -10.67 20.93 1.91
N PHE A 90 -9.57 20.61 1.22
CA PHE A 90 -9.24 21.19 -0.08
C PHE A 90 -9.60 20.22 -1.20
N GLU A 91 -10.28 20.73 -2.23
CA GLU A 91 -10.58 19.99 -3.46
C GLU A 91 -9.51 20.22 -4.55
N GLU A 92 -8.71 21.27 -4.41
CA GLU A 92 -7.63 21.63 -5.32
C GLU A 92 -6.41 22.20 -4.58
N LEU A 93 -5.26 22.20 -5.27
CA LEU A 93 -4.04 22.81 -4.75
C LEU A 93 -4.07 24.31 -5.04
N SER A 94 -4.41 25.10 -4.03
CA SER A 94 -4.50 26.56 -4.10
C SER A 94 -3.47 27.22 -3.17
N MET A 95 -3.15 28.49 -3.41
CA MET A 95 -2.21 29.24 -2.54
C MET A 95 -2.68 29.27 -1.07
N GLY A 96 -4.00 29.27 -0.82
CA GLY A 96 -4.55 29.19 0.53
C GLY A 96 -4.27 27.86 1.26
N ALA A 97 -3.97 26.79 0.52
CA ALA A 97 -3.61 25.50 1.11
C ALA A 97 -2.23 25.54 1.78
N PHE A 98 -1.29 26.37 1.29
CA PHE A 98 0.03 26.51 1.89
C PHE A 98 -0.01 27.18 3.26
N GLU A 99 -0.83 28.21 3.45
CA GLU A 99 -1.02 28.86 4.76
C GLU A 99 -1.57 27.89 5.81
N VAL A 100 -2.61 27.12 5.45
CA VAL A 100 -3.18 26.11 6.35
C VAL A 100 -2.17 24.99 6.63
N ALA A 101 -1.35 24.61 5.65
CA ALA A 101 -0.28 23.63 5.84
C ALA A 101 0.80 24.15 6.81
N LYS A 102 1.24 25.41 6.67
CA LYS A 102 2.19 26.07 7.57
C LYS A 102 1.65 26.09 9.01
N GLN A 103 0.40 26.50 9.19
CA GLN A 103 -0.24 26.51 10.51
C GLN A 103 -0.29 25.12 11.16
N LYS A 104 -0.65 24.08 10.40
CA LYS A 104 -0.74 22.70 10.92
C LYS A 104 0.63 22.06 11.15
N MET A 105 1.68 22.55 10.51
CA MET A 105 3.06 22.06 10.65
C MET A 105 3.92 22.95 11.54
N ALA A 106 3.33 23.93 12.24
CA ALA A 106 4.02 24.92 13.07
C ALA A 106 4.92 24.30 14.16
N GLU A 107 4.61 23.08 14.61
CA GLU A 107 5.43 22.35 15.58
C GLU A 107 6.82 21.94 15.05
N SER A 108 7.03 21.97 13.73
CA SER A 108 8.28 21.54 13.10
C SER A 108 8.86 22.65 12.21
N PRO A 109 9.87 23.40 12.70
CA PRO A 109 10.48 24.51 11.96
C PRO A 109 10.94 24.11 10.55
N ARG A 110 11.65 22.98 10.43
CA ARG A 110 12.11 22.44 9.15
C ARG A 110 10.98 22.18 8.14
N LYS A 111 9.79 21.76 8.60
CA LYS A 111 8.67 21.52 7.68
C LYS A 111 8.09 22.82 7.15
N VAL A 112 8.07 23.87 7.98
CA VAL A 112 7.62 25.20 7.57
C VAL A 112 8.59 25.79 6.55
N GLU A 113 9.91 25.72 6.80
CA GLU A 113 10.95 26.13 5.85
C GLU A 113 10.81 25.42 4.50
N VAL A 114 10.61 24.09 4.50
CA VAL A 114 10.40 23.33 3.25
C VAL A 114 9.11 23.75 2.54
N ILE A 115 8.06 24.13 3.26
CA ILE A 115 6.83 24.65 2.65
C ILE A 115 7.10 25.99 1.96
N GLU A 116 7.87 26.88 2.58
CA GLU A 116 8.27 28.17 2.01
C GLU A 116 9.16 27.98 0.77
N GLU A 117 10.14 27.07 0.82
CA GLU A 117 10.97 26.72 -0.35
C GLU A 117 10.13 26.18 -1.52
N ILE A 118 9.08 25.40 -1.24
CA ILE A 118 8.15 24.92 -2.27
C ILE A 118 7.35 26.09 -2.85
N GLU A 119 6.87 27.01 -2.01
CA GLU A 119 6.11 28.19 -2.41
C GLU A 119 6.96 29.08 -3.34
N ASP A 120 8.19 29.39 -2.93
CA ASP A 120 9.16 30.16 -3.72
C ASP A 120 9.51 29.46 -5.03
N PHE A 121 9.77 28.15 -4.97
CA PHE A 121 10.09 27.36 -6.16
C PHE A 121 8.94 27.34 -7.18
N LEU A 122 7.69 27.29 -6.70
CA LEU A 122 6.51 27.36 -7.58
C LEU A 122 6.27 28.77 -8.11
N ALA A 123 6.53 29.81 -7.31
CA ALA A 123 6.40 31.21 -7.74
C ALA A 123 7.40 31.60 -8.83
N LEU A 124 8.60 31.01 -8.80
CA LEU A 124 9.64 31.21 -9.81
C LEU A 124 9.35 30.52 -11.16
N ARG A 125 8.37 29.61 -11.21
CA ARG A 125 7.99 28.96 -12.47
C ARG A 125 7.11 29.89 -13.30
N THR A 126 7.68 30.36 -14.41
CA THR A 126 6.97 31.15 -15.42
C THR A 126 6.03 30.32 -16.30
N GLU A 127 6.29 29.01 -16.42
CA GLU A 127 5.45 28.07 -17.18
C GLU A 127 4.64 27.17 -16.24
N LYS A 128 3.32 27.30 -16.32
CA LYS A 128 2.40 26.31 -15.75
C LYS A 128 2.49 25.04 -16.58
N LYS A 129 3.07 24.00 -16.00
CA LYS A 129 3.00 22.64 -16.54
C LYS A 129 1.60 22.08 -16.30
N GLU A 130 0.68 22.38 -17.22
CA GLU A 130 -0.74 21.98 -17.13
C GLU A 130 -0.89 20.46 -17.00
N ASP A 131 0.01 19.69 -17.61
CA ASP A 131 0.07 18.23 -17.51
C ASP A 131 0.28 17.73 -16.07
N ILE A 132 1.04 18.45 -15.25
CA ILE A 132 1.26 18.11 -13.84
C ILE A 132 -0.01 18.41 -13.03
N VAL A 133 -0.67 19.53 -13.32
CA VAL A 133 -1.92 19.93 -12.64
C VAL A 133 -3.03 18.94 -12.97
N GLU A 134 -3.16 18.53 -14.24
CA GLU A 134 -4.14 17.53 -14.68
C GLU A 134 -3.89 16.16 -14.03
N LYS A 135 -2.63 15.69 -14.02
CA LYS A 135 -2.28 14.46 -13.30
C LYS A 135 -2.60 14.55 -11.81
N PHE A 136 -2.36 15.70 -11.18
CA PHE A 136 -2.72 15.90 -9.78
C PHE A 136 -4.24 15.88 -9.55
N LYS A 137 -5.02 16.45 -10.47
CA LYS A 137 -6.48 16.38 -10.44
C LYS A 137 -6.99 14.94 -10.50
N ASP A 138 -6.45 14.10 -11.38
CA ASP A 138 -6.81 12.67 -11.45
C ASP A 138 -6.52 11.93 -10.12
N TYR A 139 -5.39 12.24 -9.46
CA TYR A 139 -5.13 11.73 -8.09
C TYR A 139 -6.11 12.29 -7.06
N MET A 140 -6.48 13.57 -7.16
CA MET A 140 -7.48 14.16 -6.26
C MET A 140 -8.84 13.50 -6.45
N GLU A 141 -9.31 13.25 -7.67
CA GLU A 141 -10.60 12.59 -7.91
C GLU A 141 -10.63 11.19 -7.29
N THR A 142 -9.58 10.40 -7.51
CA THR A 142 -9.49 9.00 -7.08
C THR A 142 -9.09 8.81 -5.61
N ALA A 143 -8.45 9.80 -4.98
CA ALA A 143 -8.02 9.69 -3.59
C ALA A 143 -9.21 9.60 -2.62
N PRO A 144 -9.28 8.60 -1.73
CA PRO A 144 -10.35 8.50 -0.75
C PRO A 144 -10.08 9.42 0.45
N THR A 145 -11.14 9.92 1.09
CA THR A 145 -11.04 10.72 2.32
C THR A 145 -10.63 9.88 3.55
N SER A 146 -10.99 8.59 3.55
CA SER A 146 -10.66 7.60 4.59
C SER A 146 -10.27 6.25 3.98
N GLY A 147 -9.62 5.38 4.76
CA GLY A 147 -9.17 4.07 4.29
C GLY A 147 -7.85 4.09 3.49
N MET A 148 -7.41 2.95 2.97
CA MET A 148 -6.21 2.90 2.13
C MET A 148 -6.54 3.41 0.72
N PRO A 149 -5.68 4.23 0.09
CA PRO A 149 -5.91 4.62 -1.30
C PRO A 149 -5.70 3.45 -2.27
N TRP A 150 -6.42 3.49 -3.40
CA TRP A 150 -6.34 2.50 -4.48
C TRP A 150 -5.93 3.21 -5.76
N SER A 151 -5.07 2.58 -6.55
CA SER A 151 -4.78 3.07 -7.91
C SER A 151 -6.02 2.93 -8.80
N LYS A 152 -6.09 3.74 -9.86
CA LYS A 152 -7.18 3.71 -10.84
C LYS A 152 -7.37 2.32 -11.46
N GLU A 153 -6.26 1.72 -11.91
CA GLU A 153 -6.23 0.36 -12.45
C GLU A 153 -6.72 -0.69 -11.43
N ALA A 154 -6.42 -0.48 -10.14
CA ALA A 154 -6.90 -1.36 -9.07
C ALA A 154 -8.42 -1.22 -8.85
N LEU A 155 -8.95 0.01 -8.92
CA LEU A 155 -10.40 0.25 -8.84
C LEU A 155 -11.14 -0.38 -10.03
N GLU A 156 -10.64 -0.23 -11.25
CA GLU A 156 -11.21 -0.84 -12.46
C GLU A 156 -11.25 -2.37 -12.38
N LYS A 157 -10.24 -3.00 -11.76
CA LYS A 157 -10.26 -4.45 -11.48
C LYS A 157 -11.34 -4.82 -10.46
N MET A 158 -11.56 -3.99 -9.44
CA MET A 158 -12.60 -4.22 -8.44
C MET A 158 -14.01 -4.04 -8.98
N GLU A 159 -14.24 -3.24 -10.01
CA GLU A 159 -15.57 -3.10 -10.63
C GLU A 159 -16.08 -4.40 -11.26
N LYS A 160 -15.17 -5.29 -11.67
CA LYS A 160 -15.51 -6.60 -12.24
C LYS A 160 -15.84 -7.65 -11.18
N VAL A 161 -15.63 -7.33 -9.92
CA VAL A 161 -15.77 -8.26 -8.80
C VAL A 161 -17.24 -8.27 -8.36
N PRO A 162 -17.88 -9.45 -8.24
CA PRO A 162 -19.27 -9.56 -7.86
C PRO A 162 -19.56 -8.93 -6.48
N PRO A 163 -20.72 -8.25 -6.31
CA PRO A 163 -21.03 -7.52 -5.08
C PRO A 163 -20.92 -8.33 -3.78
N PHE A 164 -21.25 -9.62 -3.82
CA PHE A 164 -21.23 -10.50 -2.64
C PHE A 164 -19.82 -10.83 -2.13
N VAL A 165 -18.76 -10.65 -2.93
CA VAL A 165 -17.35 -10.81 -2.52
C VAL A 165 -16.61 -9.48 -2.38
N LEU A 166 -17.18 -8.36 -2.83
CA LEU A 166 -16.52 -7.04 -2.83
C LEU A 166 -16.02 -6.62 -1.45
N GLY A 167 -16.85 -6.76 -0.41
CA GLY A 167 -16.50 -6.36 0.95
C GLY A 167 -15.29 -7.15 1.48
N MET A 168 -15.33 -8.48 1.32
CA MET A 168 -14.25 -9.38 1.72
C MET A 168 -12.96 -9.13 0.91
N ALA A 169 -13.08 -9.03 -0.41
CA ALA A 169 -11.96 -8.77 -1.31
C ALA A 169 -11.26 -7.46 -0.94
N LYS A 170 -12.02 -6.36 -0.78
CA LYS A 170 -11.46 -5.04 -0.44
C LYS A 170 -10.64 -5.08 0.84
N GLN A 171 -11.19 -5.67 1.92
CA GLN A 171 -10.49 -5.73 3.19
C GLN A 171 -9.23 -6.59 3.13
N THR A 172 -9.29 -7.73 2.44
CA THR A 172 -8.17 -8.66 2.28
C THR A 172 -7.04 -8.03 1.47
N ILE A 173 -7.39 -7.36 0.37
CA ILE A 173 -6.44 -6.65 -0.48
C ILE A 173 -5.75 -5.53 0.30
N GLU A 174 -6.51 -4.70 1.04
CA GLU A 174 -5.89 -3.65 1.86
C GLU A 174 -5.02 -4.21 2.99
N ALA A 175 -5.43 -5.31 3.62
CA ALA A 175 -4.63 -5.96 4.65
C ALA A 175 -3.33 -6.52 4.08
N ARG A 176 -3.39 -7.18 2.92
CA ARG A 176 -2.21 -7.69 2.21
C ARG A 176 -1.27 -6.54 1.83
N ALA A 177 -1.81 -5.45 1.30
CA ALA A 177 -1.04 -4.25 0.98
C ALA A 177 -0.33 -3.68 2.22
N ARG A 178 -0.99 -3.66 3.38
CA ARG A 178 -0.34 -3.22 4.64
C ARG A 178 0.78 -4.17 5.07
N GLN A 179 0.58 -5.48 4.96
CA GLN A 179 1.56 -6.51 5.31
C GLN A 179 2.82 -6.42 4.44
N THR A 180 2.68 -6.27 3.13
CA THR A 180 3.81 -6.09 2.19
C THR A 180 4.44 -4.70 2.27
N GLY A 181 3.91 -3.83 3.14
CA GLY A 181 4.42 -2.49 3.37
C GLY A 181 3.98 -1.45 2.36
N GLY A 182 3.10 -1.80 1.44
CA GLY A 182 2.41 -0.90 0.53
C GLY A 182 1.60 0.16 1.26
N LYS A 183 1.48 1.34 0.64
CA LYS A 183 0.65 2.43 1.14
C LYS A 183 -0.54 2.73 0.25
N MET A 184 -0.60 2.09 -0.90
CA MET A 184 -1.67 2.17 -1.89
C MET A 184 -1.90 0.76 -2.45
N VAL A 185 -3.14 0.44 -2.79
CA VAL A 185 -3.46 -0.81 -3.49
C VAL A 185 -3.14 -0.68 -4.97
N THR A 186 -2.28 -1.58 -5.46
CA THR A 186 -1.92 -1.72 -6.87
C THR A 186 -2.59 -2.96 -7.48
N PRO A 187 -2.70 -3.04 -8.81
CA PRO A 187 -3.27 -4.22 -9.48
C PRO A 187 -2.55 -5.52 -9.13
N ALA A 188 -1.22 -5.46 -8.93
CA ALA A 188 -0.42 -6.61 -8.55
C ALA A 188 -0.86 -7.22 -7.21
N ILE A 189 -1.27 -6.39 -6.24
CA ILE A 189 -1.77 -6.88 -4.94
C ILE A 189 -3.14 -7.53 -5.11
N ILE A 190 -3.99 -6.97 -5.98
CA ILE A 190 -5.30 -7.58 -6.30
C ILE A 190 -5.09 -8.95 -6.92
N ASP A 191 -4.22 -9.06 -7.93
CA ASP A 191 -3.96 -10.32 -8.62
C ASP A 191 -3.38 -11.36 -7.66
N GLU A 192 -2.42 -10.95 -6.80
CA GLU A 192 -1.86 -11.84 -5.78
C GLU A 192 -2.94 -12.39 -4.84
N VAL A 193 -3.85 -11.53 -4.37
CA VAL A 193 -4.93 -11.93 -3.47
C VAL A 193 -5.96 -12.76 -4.21
N PHE A 194 -6.32 -12.43 -5.45
CA PHE A 194 -7.34 -13.15 -6.21
C PHE A 194 -6.90 -14.55 -6.61
N THR A 195 -5.63 -14.72 -6.97
CA THR A 195 -5.07 -16.04 -7.21
C THR A 195 -5.10 -16.91 -5.95
N LYS A 196 -4.99 -16.32 -4.74
CA LYS A 196 -4.97 -17.08 -3.48
C LYS A 196 -6.35 -17.27 -2.85
N VAL A 197 -7.28 -16.33 -3.07
CA VAL A 197 -8.52 -16.23 -2.28
C VAL A 197 -9.75 -16.63 -3.07
N MET A 198 -9.77 -16.46 -4.40
CA MET A 198 -10.98 -16.80 -5.15
C MET A 198 -11.05 -18.33 -5.36
N PRO A 199 -12.15 -18.97 -4.92
CA PRO A 199 -12.36 -20.38 -5.21
C PRO A 199 -12.59 -20.60 -6.71
N ALA A 200 -12.31 -21.81 -7.18
CA ALA A 200 -12.50 -22.21 -8.57
C ALA A 200 -13.94 -21.92 -9.05
N SER A 201 -14.93 -22.19 -8.20
CA SER A 201 -16.35 -21.91 -8.47
C SER A 201 -16.64 -20.42 -8.71
N ALA A 202 -15.99 -19.51 -7.97
CA ALA A 202 -16.16 -18.07 -8.16
C ALA A 202 -15.43 -17.57 -9.41
N LYS A 203 -14.26 -18.15 -9.74
CA LYS A 203 -13.55 -17.86 -11.00
C LYS A 203 -14.40 -18.25 -12.21
N GLU A 204 -14.99 -19.43 -12.18
CA GLU A 204 -15.88 -19.93 -13.24
C GLU A 204 -17.11 -19.03 -13.41
N ALA A 205 -17.75 -18.63 -12.30
CA ALA A 205 -18.90 -17.72 -12.32
C ALA A 205 -18.59 -16.33 -12.90
N MET A 206 -17.33 -15.90 -12.85
CA MET A 206 -16.85 -14.65 -13.44
C MET A 206 -16.33 -14.82 -14.89
N GLY A 207 -16.42 -16.01 -15.47
CA GLY A 207 -15.87 -16.31 -16.79
C GLY A 207 -14.34 -16.24 -16.86
N MET A 208 -13.66 -16.38 -15.71
CA MET A 208 -12.20 -16.50 -15.64
C MET A 208 -11.79 -17.95 -15.88
N GLU A 209 -10.60 -18.14 -16.45
CA GLU A 209 -10.05 -19.48 -16.64
C GLU A 209 -9.76 -20.13 -15.28
N VAL A 210 -10.36 -21.31 -15.07
CA VAL A 210 -10.11 -22.15 -13.90
C VAL A 210 -9.04 -23.15 -14.26
N THR A 211 -7.91 -23.06 -13.57
CA THR A 211 -6.81 -24.02 -13.74
C THR A 211 -7.02 -25.25 -12.86
N GLU A 212 -6.36 -26.36 -13.17
CA GLU A 212 -6.37 -27.53 -12.29
C GLU A 212 -5.70 -27.23 -10.93
N GLU A 213 -4.77 -26.29 -10.89
CA GLU A 213 -4.18 -25.77 -9.65
C GLU A 213 -5.21 -25.05 -8.77
N ASP A 214 -6.19 -24.36 -9.37
CA ASP A 214 -7.29 -23.72 -8.64
C ASP A 214 -8.23 -24.75 -8.02
N LYS A 215 -8.54 -25.83 -8.74
CA LYS A 215 -9.38 -26.91 -8.22
C LYS A 215 -8.69 -27.67 -7.10
N GLN A 216 -7.40 -27.99 -7.28
CA GLN A 216 -6.62 -28.66 -6.25
C GLN A 216 -6.51 -27.79 -4.99
N ARG A 217 -6.35 -26.47 -5.14
CA ARG A 217 -6.32 -25.55 -3.99
C ARG A 217 -7.64 -25.54 -3.21
N ASP A 218 -8.78 -25.57 -3.89
CA ASP A 218 -10.08 -25.65 -3.21
C ASP A 218 -10.19 -26.96 -2.39
N VAL A 219 -9.70 -28.08 -2.93
CA VAL A 219 -9.61 -29.36 -2.21
C VAL A 219 -8.66 -29.28 -1.01
N ASP A 220 -7.49 -28.65 -1.18
CA ASP A 220 -6.52 -28.48 -0.10
C ASP A 220 -7.08 -27.58 1.02
N TYR A 221 -7.86 -26.55 0.68
CA TYR A 221 -8.55 -25.70 1.65
C TYR A 221 -9.63 -26.46 2.41
N GLU A 222 -10.40 -27.32 1.74
CA GLU A 222 -11.35 -28.22 2.41
C GLU A 222 -10.64 -29.17 3.37
N ALA A 223 -9.49 -29.73 2.99
CA ALA A 223 -8.70 -30.60 3.85
C ALA A 223 -8.16 -29.86 5.11
N GLN A 224 -7.77 -28.60 4.96
CA GLN A 224 -7.29 -27.75 6.07
C GLN A 224 -8.43 -27.14 6.90
N GLN A 225 -9.70 -27.45 6.61
CA GLN A 225 -10.82 -26.90 7.36
C GLN A 225 -10.82 -27.38 8.82
N GLU A 226 -10.37 -28.62 9.06
CA GLU A 226 -10.29 -29.24 10.39
C GLU A 226 -9.02 -28.86 11.17
N GLU A 227 -8.03 -28.26 10.51
CA GLU A 227 -6.80 -27.80 11.18
C GLU A 227 -7.10 -26.59 12.08
N GLU A 228 -6.77 -26.71 13.37
CA GLU A 228 -6.93 -25.61 14.30
C GLU A 228 -5.89 -24.51 14.00
N PRO A 229 -6.33 -23.26 13.73
CA PRO A 229 -5.42 -22.16 13.52
C PRO A 229 -4.75 -21.75 14.83
N ASP A 230 -3.59 -21.09 14.71
CA ASP A 230 -2.87 -20.56 15.86
C ASP A 230 -3.59 -19.31 16.41
N PHE A 231 -3.91 -19.33 17.70
CA PHE A 231 -4.60 -18.25 18.40
C PHE A 231 -3.63 -17.62 19.41
N GLU A 232 -3.42 -16.31 19.31
CA GLU A 232 -2.58 -15.58 20.28
C GLU A 232 -3.36 -15.19 21.54
N LEU A 233 -4.69 -15.14 21.48
CA LEU A 233 -5.59 -14.85 22.60
C LEU A 233 -6.46 -16.07 22.97
N THR A 234 -7.12 -16.01 24.12
CA THR A 234 -8.07 -17.05 24.52
C THR A 234 -9.42 -16.83 23.83
N TRP A 235 -9.79 -17.69 22.89
CA TRP A 235 -11.08 -17.62 22.19
C TRP A 235 -12.15 -18.45 22.90
N HIS A 236 -13.34 -17.88 23.05
CA HIS A 236 -14.50 -18.66 23.47
C HIS A 236 -14.94 -19.62 22.34
N ASP A 237 -15.49 -20.78 22.73
CA ASP A 237 -15.87 -21.85 21.79
C ASP A 237 -16.86 -21.39 20.71
N ASP A 238 -17.75 -20.45 21.06
CA ASP A 238 -18.73 -19.86 20.15
C ASP A 238 -18.09 -18.95 19.09
N ALA A 239 -17.16 -18.09 19.48
CA ALA A 239 -16.38 -17.25 18.58
C ALA A 239 -15.44 -18.10 17.70
N LYS A 240 -14.78 -19.11 18.29
CA LYS A 240 -13.93 -20.07 17.57
C LYS A 240 -14.73 -20.80 16.48
N ALA A 241 -15.90 -21.32 16.81
CA ALA A 241 -16.78 -22.01 15.85
C ALA A 241 -17.21 -21.12 14.69
N LYS A 242 -17.38 -19.81 14.90
CA LYS A 242 -17.71 -18.86 13.82
C LYS A 242 -16.53 -18.61 12.89
N VAL A 243 -15.34 -18.44 13.42
CA VAL A 243 -14.11 -18.27 12.62
C VAL A 243 -13.80 -19.51 11.79
N MET A 244 -13.98 -20.70 12.36
CA MET A 244 -13.75 -21.98 11.67
C MET A 244 -14.71 -22.23 10.49
N ARG A 245 -15.81 -21.47 10.38
CA ARG A 245 -16.70 -21.53 9.20
C ARG A 245 -16.12 -20.84 7.97
N ILE A 246 -15.06 -20.05 8.11
CA ILE A 246 -14.38 -19.43 6.99
C ILE A 246 -13.59 -20.52 6.26
N PRO A 247 -13.97 -20.90 5.03
CA PRO A 247 -13.39 -22.06 4.34
C PRO A 247 -11.98 -21.79 3.82
N ILE A 248 -11.57 -20.52 3.68
CA ILE A 248 -10.26 -20.14 3.14
C ILE A 248 -9.29 -19.94 4.32
N PRO A 249 -8.26 -20.79 4.50
CA PRO A 249 -7.34 -20.73 5.64
C PRO A 249 -6.67 -19.37 5.81
N PHE A 250 -6.22 -18.77 4.71
CA PHE A 250 -5.61 -17.43 4.73
C PHE A 250 -6.55 -16.33 5.23
N ILE A 251 -7.83 -16.37 4.83
CA ILE A 251 -8.84 -15.39 5.29
C ILE A 251 -9.16 -15.62 6.77
N ARG A 252 -9.21 -16.89 7.19
CA ARG A 252 -9.43 -17.30 8.57
C ARG A 252 -8.32 -16.77 9.47
N GLU A 253 -7.05 -16.99 9.15
CA GLU A 253 -5.91 -16.45 9.91
C GLU A 253 -5.92 -14.92 9.96
N MET A 254 -6.26 -14.27 8.84
CA MET A 254 -6.33 -12.82 8.78
C MET A 254 -7.47 -12.26 9.65
N ALA A 255 -8.60 -12.97 9.71
CA ALA A 255 -9.71 -12.69 10.62
C ALA A 255 -9.22 -12.68 12.07
N ILE A 256 -8.56 -13.77 12.46
CA ILE A 256 -8.06 -14.01 13.83
C ILE A 256 -7.10 -12.90 14.22
N LYS A 257 -6.02 -12.72 13.45
CA LYS A 257 -5.00 -11.70 13.74
C LYS A 257 -5.57 -10.30 13.86
N ARG A 258 -6.56 -9.96 13.04
CA ARG A 258 -7.21 -8.64 13.11
C ARG A 258 -8.06 -8.48 14.35
N ILE A 259 -8.92 -9.44 14.65
CA ILE A 259 -9.79 -9.41 15.82
C ILE A 259 -8.92 -9.34 17.07
N GLU A 260 -7.88 -10.17 17.15
CA GLU A 260 -6.91 -10.14 18.24
C GLU A 260 -6.18 -8.79 18.33
N ALA A 261 -5.78 -8.19 17.20
CA ALA A 261 -5.14 -6.88 17.20
C ALA A 261 -6.06 -5.75 17.69
N GLU A 262 -7.36 -5.78 17.38
CA GLU A 262 -8.32 -4.79 17.91
C GLU A 262 -8.60 -5.02 19.40
N ILE A 263 -8.75 -6.28 19.82
CA ILE A 263 -8.98 -6.65 21.23
C ILE A 263 -7.76 -6.32 22.10
N LYS A 264 -6.54 -6.51 21.58
CA LYS A 264 -5.30 -6.06 22.23
C LYS A 264 -5.26 -4.55 22.45
N LYS A 265 -5.87 -3.73 21.58
CA LYS A 265 -5.97 -2.27 21.81
C LYS A 265 -6.93 -1.92 22.95
N GLU A 266 -7.94 -2.76 23.20
CA GLU A 266 -8.85 -2.62 24.35
C GLU A 266 -8.26 -3.22 25.64
N ASN A 267 -7.00 -3.69 25.63
CA ASN A 267 -6.31 -4.34 26.75
C ASN A 267 -7.04 -5.60 27.29
N VAL A 268 -7.80 -6.26 26.43
CA VAL A 268 -8.50 -7.51 26.74
C VAL A 268 -7.69 -8.69 26.18
N THR A 269 -7.69 -9.82 26.89
CA THR A 269 -6.94 -11.04 26.52
C THR A 269 -7.84 -12.20 26.07
N GLU A 270 -9.16 -11.98 26.06
CA GLU A 270 -10.18 -12.97 25.76
C GLU A 270 -11.08 -12.49 24.62
N VAL A 271 -11.38 -13.38 23.68
CA VAL A 271 -12.26 -13.10 22.55
C VAL A 271 -13.63 -13.71 22.82
N SER A 272 -14.54 -12.87 23.34
CA SER A 272 -15.95 -13.22 23.52
C SER A 272 -16.75 -13.07 22.23
N MET A 273 -17.95 -13.68 22.16
CA MET A 273 -18.85 -13.53 21.01
C MET A 273 -19.27 -12.08 20.75
N GLU A 274 -19.39 -11.24 21.78
CA GLU A 274 -19.72 -9.82 21.60
C GLU A 274 -18.57 -9.05 20.94
N LEU A 275 -17.33 -9.30 21.38
CA LEU A 275 -16.14 -8.70 20.76
C LEU A 275 -15.91 -9.25 19.35
N PHE A 276 -16.18 -10.54 19.15
CA PHE A 276 -16.23 -11.13 17.82
C PHE A 276 -17.26 -10.41 16.96
N ASP A 277 -18.52 -10.25 17.37
CA ASP A 277 -19.55 -9.56 16.57
C ASP A 277 -19.24 -8.07 16.33
N LYS A 278 -18.55 -7.42 17.26
CA LYS A 278 -18.09 -6.03 17.12
C LYS A 278 -16.98 -5.87 16.08
N TYR A 279 -16.05 -6.83 16.01
CA TYR A 279 -14.86 -6.75 15.15
C TYR A 279 -14.85 -7.72 13.97
N ARG A 280 -15.86 -8.59 13.86
CA ARG A 280 -15.99 -9.55 12.76
C ARG A 280 -16.15 -8.81 11.45
N PHE A 281 -15.84 -9.51 10.38
CA PHE A 281 -16.19 -9.06 9.06
C PHE A 281 -17.71 -8.84 8.98
N THR A 282 -18.11 -7.59 8.80
CA THR A 282 -19.32 -7.28 8.05
C THR A 282 -18.98 -7.54 6.59
N PHE A 283 -19.48 -8.68 6.11
CA PHE A 283 -19.46 -9.05 4.70
C PHE A 283 -20.42 -8.16 3.92
#